data_AF-A0A0F9EN26-F1
#
_entry.id   AF-A0A0F9EN26-F1
#
_cell.length_a   1.000
_cell.length_b   1.000
_cell.length_c   1.000
_cell.angle_alpha   90.00
_cell.angle_beta   90.00
_cell.angle_gamma   90.00
#
_symmetry.space_group_name_H-M   'P 1'
#
loop_
_entity.id
_entity.type
_entity.pdbx_description
1 polymer ?
#
loop_
_entity_poly.entity_id
_entity_poly.type
_entity_poly.pdbx_seq_one_letter_code
_entity_poly.pdbx_strand_id
1 'polypeptide(L)'
;MKSIPKEILELKDLEYLSLDYNQLTELPDEISNLTSLKDLFLGYNLLSTLPESIGNLTSLEVLGINHNNISFIPKSIKNLKNLNIIGVRGTRITRAPEFLKNAKFDGYAKRINTAKYYDAIKKLYKKK
;
A
#
# COMPACT_ATOMS: atom_id res chain seq x y z
N MET A 1 12.40 -10.09 -2.18
CA MET A 1 11.68 -10.93 -1.20
C MET A 1 10.49 -11.60 -1.86
N LYS A 2 10.17 -12.87 -1.52
CA LYS A 2 9.04 -13.63 -2.13
C LYS A 2 7.77 -13.68 -1.28
N SER A 3 7.89 -13.48 0.04
CA SER A 3 6.77 -13.45 0.99
C SER A 3 7.06 -12.46 2.12
N ILE A 4 6.02 -11.95 2.77
CA ILE A 4 6.16 -11.03 3.91
C ILE A 4 6.39 -11.87 5.19
N PRO A 5 7.46 -11.61 5.97
CA PRO A 5 7.64 -12.21 7.28
C PRO A 5 6.45 -11.92 8.20
N LYS A 6 5.97 -12.94 8.92
CA LYS A 6 4.76 -12.83 9.75
C LYS A 6 4.90 -11.78 10.84
N GLU A 7 6.10 -11.59 11.34
CA GLU A 7 6.45 -10.63 12.38
C GLU A 7 6.14 -9.18 11.97
N ILE A 8 6.28 -8.86 10.67
CA ILE A 8 5.89 -7.53 10.15
C ILE A 8 4.38 -7.33 10.26
N LEU A 9 3.60 -8.38 10.04
CA LEU A 9 2.13 -8.36 10.06
C LEU A 9 1.55 -8.26 11.48
N GLU A 10 2.39 -8.35 12.51
CA GLU A 10 2.01 -8.18 13.91
C GLU A 10 2.24 -6.75 14.44
N LEU A 11 2.87 -5.87 13.65
CA LEU A 11 3.20 -4.50 14.03
C LEU A 11 1.99 -3.56 13.92
N LYS A 12 1.05 -3.66 14.87
CA LYS A 12 -0.24 -2.92 14.85
C LYS A 12 -0.10 -1.39 14.80
N ASP A 13 1.01 -0.84 15.26
CA ASP A 13 1.30 0.60 15.25
C ASP A 13 2.05 1.06 13.98
N LEU A 14 2.30 0.15 13.02
CA LEU A 14 3.00 0.47 11.79
C LEU A 14 2.13 1.37 10.91
N GLU A 15 2.56 2.62 10.73
CA GLU A 15 1.85 3.59 9.87
C GLU A 15 2.33 3.58 8.41
N TYR A 16 3.53 3.08 8.14
CA TYR A 16 4.17 3.08 6.82
C TYR A 16 4.81 1.73 6.53
N LEU A 17 4.48 1.15 5.38
CA LEU A 17 5.09 -0.08 4.89
C LEU A 17 5.40 0.05 3.39
N SER A 18 6.67 0.01 3.04
CA SER A 18 7.10 -0.14 1.64
C SER A 18 7.73 -1.51 1.43
N LEU A 19 7.18 -2.22 0.46
CA LEU A 19 7.63 -3.50 -0.07
C LEU A 19 7.86 -3.39 -1.58
N ASP A 20 8.15 -2.18 -2.07
CA ASP A 20 8.45 -1.94 -3.48
C ASP A 20 9.65 -2.77 -3.94
N TYR A 21 9.71 -3.08 -5.24
CA TYR A 21 10.84 -3.78 -5.87
C TYR A 21 11.14 -5.15 -5.24
N ASN A 22 10.09 -5.93 -5.01
CA ASN A 22 10.20 -7.30 -4.52
C ASN A 22 9.66 -8.30 -5.56
N GLN A 23 9.52 -9.56 -5.15
CA GLN A 23 9.00 -10.65 -5.98
C GLN A 23 7.74 -11.25 -5.33
N LEU A 24 6.94 -10.42 -4.65
CA LEU A 24 5.70 -10.86 -4.02
C LEU A 24 4.71 -11.25 -5.11
N THR A 25 4.20 -12.48 -5.03
CA THR A 25 3.15 -13.00 -5.92
C THR A 25 1.76 -12.86 -5.32
N GLU A 26 1.69 -12.74 -3.99
CA GLU A 26 0.46 -12.55 -3.23
C GLU A 26 0.68 -11.61 -2.04
N LEU A 27 -0.43 -11.06 -1.53
CA LEU A 27 -0.47 -10.30 -0.29
C LEU A 27 -1.34 -11.10 0.70
N PRO A 28 -0.80 -11.52 1.85
CA PRO A 28 -1.53 -12.35 2.82
C PRO A 28 -2.70 -11.57 3.44
N ASP A 29 -3.74 -12.28 3.86
CA ASP A 29 -4.92 -11.67 4.49
C ASP A 29 -4.56 -10.95 5.80
N GLU A 30 -3.54 -11.43 6.48
CA GLU A 30 -2.98 -10.86 7.71
C GLU A 30 -2.40 -9.45 7.52
N ILE A 31 -2.26 -8.96 6.28
CA ILE A 31 -1.96 -7.53 6.04
C ILE A 31 -2.98 -6.63 6.73
N SER A 32 -4.24 -7.09 6.86
CA SER A 32 -5.32 -6.38 7.52
C SER A 32 -5.12 -6.16 9.03
N ASN A 33 -4.15 -6.84 9.65
CA ASN A 33 -3.81 -6.63 11.06
C ASN A 33 -3.11 -5.28 11.31
N LEU A 34 -2.56 -4.65 10.26
CA LEU A 34 -1.88 -3.36 10.33
C LEU A 34 -2.90 -2.21 10.34
N THR A 35 -3.76 -2.16 11.35
CA THR A 35 -4.92 -1.24 11.38
C THR A 35 -4.54 0.24 11.45
N SER A 36 -3.33 0.56 11.91
CA SER A 36 -2.77 1.92 11.92
C SER A 36 -2.09 2.32 10.60
N LEU A 37 -2.02 1.42 9.61
CA LEU A 37 -1.31 1.65 8.36
C LEU A 37 -1.98 2.74 7.52
N LYS A 38 -1.21 3.78 7.20
CA LYS A 38 -1.62 4.94 6.38
C LYS A 38 -1.08 4.83 4.97
N ASP A 39 0.16 4.38 4.83
CA ASP A 39 0.85 4.28 3.55
C ASP A 39 1.34 2.85 3.29
N LEU A 40 0.84 2.23 2.23
CA LEU A 40 1.25 0.90 1.76
C LEU A 40 1.77 0.96 0.34
N PHE A 41 3.04 0.63 0.12
CA PHE A 41 3.66 0.58 -1.20
C PHE A 41 4.08 -0.85 -1.57
N LEU A 42 3.55 -1.35 -2.67
CA LEU A 42 3.72 -2.72 -3.21
C LEU A 42 4.16 -2.67 -4.68
N GLY A 43 4.67 -1.53 -5.16
CA GLY A 43 5.03 -1.32 -6.54
C GLY A 43 6.17 -2.21 -7.02
N TYR A 44 6.21 -2.52 -8.31
CA TYR A 44 7.25 -3.39 -8.90
C TYR A 44 7.34 -4.74 -8.18
N ASN A 45 6.19 -5.43 -8.08
CA ASN A 45 6.07 -6.80 -7.61
C ASN A 45 5.37 -7.65 -8.69
N LEU A 46 4.98 -8.88 -8.36
CA LEU A 46 4.31 -9.83 -9.25
C LEU A 46 2.88 -10.13 -8.80
N LEU A 47 2.25 -9.24 -8.02
CA LEU A 47 0.91 -9.44 -7.48
C LEU A 47 -0.09 -9.56 -8.63
N SER A 48 -0.94 -10.58 -8.59
CA SER A 48 -2.02 -10.78 -9.55
C SER A 48 -3.37 -10.28 -9.02
N THR A 49 -3.52 -10.18 -7.70
CA THR A 49 -4.72 -9.72 -6.99
C THR A 49 -4.33 -8.96 -5.72
N LEU A 50 -5.32 -8.33 -5.09
CA LEU A 50 -5.27 -7.92 -3.69
C LEU A 50 -6.31 -8.73 -2.92
N PRO A 51 -6.05 -9.12 -1.66
CA PRO A 51 -7.04 -9.80 -0.84
C PRO A 51 -8.22 -8.88 -0.53
N GLU A 52 -9.42 -9.44 -0.33
CA GLU A 52 -10.58 -8.65 0.12
C GLU A 52 -10.36 -8.08 1.54
N SER A 53 -9.51 -8.69 2.36
CA SER A 53 -9.12 -8.16 3.67
C SER A 53 -8.43 -6.79 3.60
N ILE A 54 -7.93 -6.35 2.44
CA ILE A 54 -7.34 -5.01 2.28
C ILE A 54 -8.31 -3.89 2.71
N GLY A 55 -9.63 -4.10 2.59
CA GLY A 55 -10.65 -3.15 3.00
C GLY A 55 -10.76 -2.93 4.52
N ASN A 56 -10.05 -3.71 5.33
CA ASN A 56 -9.97 -3.55 6.78
C ASN A 56 -8.90 -2.53 7.21
N LEU A 57 -8.02 -2.10 6.30
CA LEU A 57 -7.02 -1.06 6.55
C LEU A 57 -7.66 0.33 6.57
N THR A 58 -8.62 0.58 7.46
CA THR A 58 -9.48 1.78 7.43
C THR A 58 -8.71 3.10 7.61
N SER A 59 -7.49 3.05 8.16
CA SER A 59 -6.55 4.18 8.25
C SER A 59 -5.80 4.46 6.96
N LEU A 60 -5.88 3.60 5.94
CA LEU A 60 -5.08 3.69 4.73
C LEU A 60 -5.46 4.91 3.90
N GLU A 61 -4.46 5.72 3.61
CA GLU A 61 -4.58 6.97 2.85
C GLU A 61 -3.93 6.85 1.47
N VAL A 62 -2.92 5.97 1.33
CA VAL A 62 -2.11 5.79 0.12
C VAL A 62 -1.89 4.30 -0.15
N LEU A 63 -2.27 3.81 -1.34
CA LEU A 63 -2.09 2.42 -1.76
C LEU A 63 -1.35 2.26 -3.09
N GLY A 64 -0.03 2.06 -3.03
CA GLY A 64 0.87 1.80 -4.15
C GLY A 64 0.81 0.39 -4.68
N ILE A 65 0.30 0.18 -5.88
CA ILE A 65 0.33 -1.13 -6.57
C ILE A 65 0.86 -1.05 -8.00
N ASN A 66 1.57 0.03 -8.35
CA ASN A 66 2.10 0.23 -9.69
C ASN A 66 2.97 -0.95 -10.15
N HIS A 67 3.00 -1.24 -11.44
CA HIS A 67 3.87 -2.26 -12.02
C HIS A 67 3.71 -3.62 -11.33
N ASN A 68 2.46 -4.10 -11.27
CA ASN A 68 2.06 -5.44 -10.85
C ASN A 68 1.19 -6.08 -11.94
N ASN A 69 0.81 -7.34 -11.77
CA ASN A 69 -0.08 -8.06 -12.70
C ASN A 69 -1.57 -7.97 -12.33
N ILE A 70 -1.94 -7.07 -11.39
CA ILE A 70 -3.30 -6.89 -10.88
C ILE A 70 -4.26 -6.46 -12.01
N SER A 71 -5.35 -7.20 -12.20
CA SER A 71 -6.36 -6.94 -13.24
C SER A 71 -7.67 -6.34 -12.72
N PHE A 72 -7.93 -6.44 -11.41
CA PHE A 72 -9.10 -5.85 -10.76
C PHE A 72 -8.76 -5.38 -9.34
N ILE A 73 -9.57 -4.47 -8.81
CA ILE A 73 -9.51 -4.02 -7.41
C ILE A 73 -10.62 -4.75 -6.63
N PRO A 74 -10.33 -5.29 -5.42
CA PRO A 74 -11.33 -5.96 -4.59
C PRO A 74 -12.48 -5.03 -4.21
N LYS A 75 -13.68 -5.59 -4.00
CA LYS A 75 -14.89 -4.79 -3.69
C LYS A 75 -14.77 -4.09 -2.34
N SER A 76 -14.06 -4.71 -1.39
CA SER A 76 -13.82 -4.19 -0.05
C SER A 76 -13.06 -2.87 0.00
N ILE A 77 -12.35 -2.49 -1.05
CA ILE A 77 -11.62 -1.21 -1.10
C ILE A 77 -12.57 0.00 -0.82
N LYS A 78 -13.88 -0.14 -1.08
CA LYS A 78 -14.91 0.86 -0.76
C LYS A 78 -14.99 1.21 0.74
N ASN A 79 -14.45 0.34 1.59
CA ASN A 79 -14.37 0.52 3.03
C ASN A 79 -13.21 1.42 3.45
N LEU A 80 -12.23 1.67 2.56
CA LEU A 80 -11.10 2.54 2.80
C LEU A 80 -11.52 4.01 2.68
N LYS A 81 -12.23 4.51 3.69
CA LYS A 81 -12.82 5.86 3.68
C LYS A 81 -11.78 6.98 3.64
N ASN A 82 -10.56 6.70 4.08
CA ASN A 82 -9.45 7.66 4.09
C ASN A 82 -8.56 7.57 2.84
N LEU A 83 -8.81 6.63 1.93
CA LEU A 83 -7.96 6.39 0.77
C LEU A 83 -8.07 7.55 -0.22
N ASN A 84 -6.99 8.31 -0.33
CA ASN A 84 -6.91 9.52 -1.14
C ASN A 84 -6.09 9.33 -2.41
N ILE A 85 -5.13 8.39 -2.40
CA ILE A 85 -4.23 8.15 -3.52
C ILE A 85 -4.13 6.66 -3.79
N ILE A 86 -4.37 6.27 -5.04
CA ILE A 86 -4.12 4.92 -5.52
C ILE A 86 -3.37 4.97 -6.85
N GLY A 87 -2.41 4.08 -6.98
CA GLY A 87 -1.38 4.11 -8.00
C GLY A 87 -1.41 2.77 -8.68
N VAL A 88 -1.96 2.79 -9.88
CA VAL A 88 -2.30 1.62 -10.69
C VAL A 88 -1.54 1.61 -12.00
N ARG A 89 -0.55 2.49 -12.17
CA ARG A 89 0.23 2.60 -13.42
C ARG A 89 0.95 1.28 -13.67
N GLY A 90 0.87 0.77 -14.90
CA GLY A 90 1.52 -0.49 -15.25
C GLY A 90 0.88 -1.72 -14.58
N THR A 91 -0.35 -1.61 -14.08
CA THR A 91 -1.20 -2.76 -13.77
C THR A 91 -2.02 -3.17 -15.00
N ARG A 92 -2.82 -4.24 -14.88
CA ARG A 92 -3.76 -4.70 -15.91
C ARG A 92 -5.19 -4.20 -15.64
N ILE A 93 -5.37 -3.25 -14.73
CA ILE A 93 -6.68 -2.66 -14.41
C ILE A 93 -7.13 -1.82 -15.61
N THR A 94 -8.19 -2.29 -16.28
CA THR A 94 -8.79 -1.58 -17.43
C THR A 94 -9.96 -0.69 -17.02
N ARG A 95 -10.51 -0.89 -15.82
CA ARG A 95 -11.62 -0.10 -15.27
C ARG A 95 -11.34 0.23 -13.81
N ALA A 96 -11.22 1.51 -13.51
CA ALA A 96 -11.19 1.97 -12.13
C ALA A 96 -12.58 1.76 -11.50
N PRO A 97 -12.66 1.22 -10.27
CA PRO A 97 -13.91 1.16 -9.54
C PRO A 97 -14.55 2.54 -9.37
N GLU A 98 -15.87 2.61 -9.53
CA GLU A 98 -16.60 3.87 -9.59
C GLU A 98 -16.50 4.72 -8.31
N PHE A 99 -16.33 4.08 -7.14
CA PHE A 99 -16.16 4.76 -5.86
C PHE A 99 -14.77 5.39 -5.67
N LEU A 100 -13.79 5.10 -6.55
CA LEU A 100 -12.47 5.75 -6.52
C LEU A 100 -12.42 7.04 -7.33
N LYS A 101 -13.55 7.54 -7.86
CA LYS A 101 -13.61 8.82 -8.60
C LYS A 101 -12.94 10.00 -7.88
N ASN A 102 -12.89 9.97 -6.54
CA ASN A 102 -12.27 11.02 -5.72
C ASN A 102 -10.80 10.74 -5.37
N ALA A 103 -10.32 9.51 -5.55
CA ALA A 103 -8.91 9.17 -5.32
C ALA A 103 -8.07 9.70 -6.49
N LYS A 104 -6.92 10.30 -6.17
CA LYS A 104 -5.98 10.78 -7.19
C LYS A 104 -5.27 9.58 -7.81
N PHE A 105 -5.41 9.42 -9.13
CA PHE A 105 -4.72 8.41 -9.94
C PHE A 105 -3.50 9.05 -10.60
N ASP A 106 -2.38 9.19 -9.87
CA ASP A 106 -0.99 9.42 -10.36
C ASP A 106 -0.11 10.02 -9.24
N GLY A 107 1.11 9.48 -9.07
CA GLY A 107 2.26 10.19 -8.53
C GLY A 107 2.41 10.25 -7.00
N TYR A 108 2.85 9.15 -6.37
CA TYR A 108 3.25 9.12 -4.95
C TYR A 108 4.34 10.12 -4.57
N ALA A 109 5.10 10.60 -5.56
CA ALA A 109 6.15 11.59 -5.37
C ALA A 109 5.66 12.90 -4.71
N LYS A 110 4.37 13.23 -4.79
CA LYS A 110 3.84 14.49 -4.24
C LYS A 110 3.48 14.45 -2.75
N ARG A 111 3.28 13.28 -2.14
CA ARG A 111 2.85 13.17 -0.73
C ARG A 111 3.94 12.69 0.22
N ILE A 112 4.94 11.98 -0.30
CA ILE A 112 6.20 11.81 0.40
C ILE A 112 6.86 13.20 0.40
N ASN A 113 6.58 14.01 1.42
CA ASN A 113 7.50 15.06 1.79
C ASN A 113 8.78 14.34 2.20
N THR A 114 9.66 14.11 1.23
CA THR A 114 10.92 13.38 1.38
C THR A 114 11.70 13.92 2.57
N ALA A 115 11.52 15.19 2.95
CA ALA A 115 12.08 15.78 4.15
C ALA A 115 11.58 15.14 5.46
N LYS A 116 10.26 14.90 5.64
CA LYS A 116 9.74 14.25 6.87
C LYS A 116 10.24 12.81 7.01
N TYR A 117 10.30 12.08 5.90
CA TYR A 117 10.80 10.71 5.86
C TYR A 117 12.32 10.67 6.15
N TYR A 118 13.11 11.55 5.52
CA TYR A 118 14.54 11.67 5.80
C TYR A 118 14.81 12.13 7.24
N ASP A 119 13.98 13.02 7.80
CA ASP A 119 14.13 13.51 9.16
C ASP A 119 13.77 12.45 10.20
N ALA A 120 12.75 11.62 9.94
CA ALA A 120 12.41 10.47 10.78
C ALA A 120 13.54 9.43 10.77
N ILE A 121 14.09 9.11 9.59
CA ILE A 121 15.26 8.23 9.44
C ILE A 121 16.49 8.83 10.14
N LYS A 122 16.82 10.11 9.90
CA LYS A 122 17.95 10.79 10.57
C LYS A 122 17.80 10.78 12.09
N LYS A 123 16.58 10.94 12.63
CA LYS A 123 16.33 10.85 14.08
C LYS A 123 16.55 9.43 14.62
N LEU A 124 16.18 8.40 13.87
CA LEU A 124 16.40 6.99 14.23
C LEU A 124 17.90 6.64 14.23
N TYR A 125 18.67 7.14 13.26
CA TYR A 125 20.10 6.84 13.14
C TYR A 125 21.03 7.77 13.93
N LYS A 126 20.53 8.88 14.49
CA LYS A 126 21.29 9.77 15.42
C LYS A 126 21.20 9.34 16.90
N LYS A 127 20.51 8.24 17.22
CA LYS A 127 20.41 7.67 18.58
C LYS A 127 21.39 6.51 18.84
N LYS A 128 22.49 6.42 18.07
CA LYS A 128 23.63 5.55 18.36
C LYS A 128 24.88 6.40 18.56
#